data_AF-I2B9S1-F1
#
_entry.id   AF-I2B9S1-F1
#
_cell.length_a   1.000
_cell.length_b   1.000
_cell.length_c   1.000
_cell.angle_alpha   90.00
_cell.angle_beta   90.00
_cell.angle_gamma   90.00
#
_symmetry.space_group_name_H-M   'P 1'
#
loop_
_entity.id
_entity.type
_entity.pdbx_description
1 polymer ?
#
loop_
_entity_poly.entity_id
_entity_poly.type
_entity_poly.pdbx_seq_one_letter_code
_entity_poly.pdbx_strand_id
1 'polypeptide(L)'
;MPCKQTVLRWISRIPEFRAQYVRAKEEGAEALAEELFDIADDGSNDWMEKLDKEGNAIGWQLNGEHVQRSRLRIDTRKWYLSKIMPKKYGDRIQHDQTITLADRSDDDIDKRIMELTNGQVAVASGDDQEPED
;
A
#
# COMPACT_ATOMS: atom_id res chain seq x y z
N MET A 1 -32.28 11.77 -0.09
CA MET A 1 -31.29 10.71 -0.43
C MET A 1 -31.73 9.39 0.19
N PRO A 2 -31.57 8.24 -0.48
CA PRO A 2 -31.81 6.93 0.13
C PRO A 2 -30.82 6.66 1.28
N CYS A 3 -31.19 5.79 2.23
CA CYS A 3 -30.30 5.44 3.34
C CYS A 3 -29.14 4.53 2.88
N LYS A 4 -28.04 4.50 3.66
CA LYS A 4 -26.84 3.71 3.36
C LYS A 4 -27.14 2.24 3.06
N GLN A 5 -28.06 1.63 3.81
CA GLN A 5 -28.43 0.23 3.65
C GLN A 5 -29.09 -0.04 2.28
N THR A 6 -29.89 0.91 1.79
CA THR A 6 -30.52 0.82 0.47
C THR A 6 -29.48 0.89 -0.64
N VAL A 7 -28.51 1.81 -0.54
CA VAL A 7 -27.41 1.93 -1.52
C VAL A 7 -26.56 0.66 -1.55
N LEU A 8 -26.18 0.12 -0.39
CA LEU A 8 -25.40 -1.14 -0.31
C LEU A 8 -26.15 -2.32 -0.92
N ARG A 9 -27.48 -2.36 -0.78
CA ARG A 9 -28.33 -3.37 -1.41
C ARG A 9 -28.36 -3.24 -2.94
N TRP A 10 -28.36 -2.02 -3.47
CA TRP A 10 -28.30 -1.80 -4.92
C TRP A 10 -26.94 -2.25 -5.49
N ILE A 11 -25.84 -1.95 -4.80
CA ILE A 11 -24.50 -2.41 -5.19
C ILE A 11 -24.46 -3.94 -5.30
N SER A 12 -25.09 -4.67 -4.36
CA SER A 12 -25.07 -6.14 -4.38
C SER A 12 -26.01 -6.74 -5.43
N ARG A 13 -27.17 -6.13 -5.71
CA ARG A 13 -28.21 -6.71 -6.57
C ARG A 13 -28.22 -6.22 -8.02
N ILE A 14 -27.65 -5.05 -8.31
CA ILE A 14 -27.75 -4.39 -9.61
C ILE A 14 -26.33 -4.20 -10.18
N PRO A 15 -25.87 -5.07 -11.10
CA PRO A 15 -24.52 -5.03 -11.65
C PRO A 15 -24.14 -3.70 -12.31
N GLU A 16 -25.06 -3.08 -13.04
CA GLU A 16 -24.85 -1.80 -13.72
C GLU A 16 -24.61 -0.67 -12.72
N PHE A 17 -25.39 -0.66 -11.63
CA PHE A 17 -25.22 0.29 -10.53
C PHE A 17 -23.88 0.10 -9.82
N ARG A 18 -23.45 -1.16 -9.62
CA ARG A 18 -22.13 -1.46 -9.06
C ARG A 18 -21.01 -0.88 -9.94
N ALA A 19 -21.07 -1.06 -11.25
CA ALA A 19 -20.06 -0.56 -12.18
C ALA A 19 -20.01 0.98 -12.20
N GLN A 20 -21.16 1.65 -12.09
CA GLN A 20 -21.22 3.11 -11.94
C GLN A 20 -20.66 3.56 -10.59
N TYR A 21 -21.01 2.86 -9.51
CA TYR A 21 -20.55 3.18 -8.16
C TYR A 21 -19.02 3.04 -8.02
N VAL A 22 -18.42 2.02 -8.64
CA VAL A 22 -16.96 1.86 -8.66
C VAL A 22 -16.29 3.05 -9.35
N ARG A 23 -16.76 3.44 -10.54
CA ARG A 23 -16.23 4.62 -11.26
C ARG A 23 -16.38 5.90 -10.46
N ALA A 24 -17.56 6.12 -9.86
CA ALA A 24 -17.79 7.27 -8.98
C ALA A 24 -16.87 7.28 -7.75
N LYS A 25 -16.46 6.10 -7.25
CA LYS A 25 -15.48 5.99 -6.15
C LYS A 25 -14.06 6.28 -6.60
N GLU A 26 -13.68 5.91 -7.83
CA GLU A 26 -12.40 6.26 -8.43
C GLU A 26 -12.31 7.79 -8.64
N GLU A 27 -13.31 8.39 -9.28
CA GLU A 27 -13.38 9.85 -9.49
C GLU A 27 -13.43 10.63 -8.18
N GLY A 28 -14.25 10.18 -7.22
CA GLY A 28 -14.32 10.81 -5.90
C GLY A 28 -13.01 10.72 -5.12
N ALA A 29 -12.15 9.76 -5.46
CA ALA A 29 -10.84 9.64 -4.84
C ALA A 29 -9.79 10.53 -5.51
N GLU A 30 -9.89 10.77 -6.82
CA GLU A 30 -9.12 11.82 -7.49
C GLU A 30 -9.46 13.21 -6.91
N ALA A 31 -10.75 13.50 -6.69
CA ALA A 31 -11.17 14.74 -6.05
C ALA A 31 -10.61 14.91 -4.62
N LEU A 32 -10.54 13.82 -3.85
CA LEU A 32 -9.89 13.83 -2.51
C LEU A 32 -8.39 14.09 -2.60
N ALA A 33 -7.73 13.67 -3.68
CA ALA A 33 -6.32 13.93 -3.92
C ALA A 33 -6.07 15.39 -4.31
N GLU A 34 -7.00 16.05 -4.99
CA GLU A 34 -6.93 17.49 -5.27
C GLU A 34 -7.17 18.33 -4.01
N GLU A 35 -8.17 17.98 -3.20
CA GLU A 35 -8.49 18.67 -1.92
C GLU A 35 -7.30 18.65 -0.93
N LEU A 36 -6.38 17.70 -1.09
CA LEU A 36 -5.16 17.60 -0.28
C LEU A 36 -4.26 18.82 -0.45
N PHE A 37 -4.19 19.41 -1.65
CA PHE A 37 -3.43 20.63 -1.91
C PHE A 37 -4.15 21.84 -1.30
N ASP A 38 -5.47 21.94 -1.48
CA ASP A 38 -6.26 23.02 -0.89
C ASP A 38 -6.11 23.08 0.64
N ILE A 39 -6.11 21.93 1.32
CA ILE A 39 -5.93 21.86 2.78
C ILE A 39 -4.49 22.22 3.20
N ALA A 40 -3.50 21.89 2.36
CA ALA A 40 -2.11 22.20 2.65
C ALA A 40 -1.81 23.69 2.47
N ASP A 41 -2.45 24.34 1.50
CA ASP A 41 -2.25 25.76 1.17
C ASP A 41 -3.17 26.69 2.00
N ASP A 42 -4.24 26.17 2.60
CA ASP A 42 -5.14 26.94 3.47
C ASP A 42 -4.53 27.23 4.85
N GLY A 43 -3.97 28.44 5.01
CA GLY A 43 -3.48 28.97 6.28
C GLY A 43 -4.52 29.71 7.13
N SER A 44 -5.81 29.60 6.79
CA SER A 44 -6.88 30.29 7.52
C SER A 44 -6.99 29.78 8.96
N ASN A 45 -7.09 30.72 9.91
CA ASN A 45 -7.23 30.44 11.35
C ASN A 45 -5.99 29.80 12.03
N ASP A 46 -4.83 29.79 11.37
CA ASP A 46 -3.56 29.37 11.97
C ASP A 46 -3.07 30.34 13.04
N TRP A 47 -3.59 31.56 13.04
CA TRP A 47 -3.25 32.59 14.02
C TRP A 47 -4.50 33.02 14.77
N MET A 48 -4.36 33.19 16.08
CA MET A 48 -5.40 33.72 16.96
C MET A 48 -4.89 34.99 17.62
N GLU A 49 -5.78 35.94 17.87
CA GLU A 49 -5.43 37.05 18.74
C GLU A 49 -5.13 36.52 20.15
N LYS A 50 -4.03 37.02 20.70
CA LYS A 50 -3.69 36.84 22.10
C LYS A 50 -4.30 38.01 22.85
N LEU A 51 -5.19 37.71 23.79
CA LEU A 51 -5.81 38.71 24.64
C LEU A 51 -5.06 38.81 25.98
N ASP A 52 -5.01 40.01 26.54
CA ASP A 52 -4.62 40.20 27.93
C ASP A 52 -5.76 39.80 28.90
N LYS A 53 -5.55 40.06 30.21
CA LYS A 53 -6.57 39.78 31.23
C LYS A 53 -7.79 40.69 31.15
N GLU A 54 -7.71 41.79 30.41
CA GLU A 54 -8.74 42.83 30.26
C GLU A 54 -9.49 42.67 28.93
N GLY A 55 -9.07 41.74 28.08
CA GLY A 55 -9.68 41.45 26.78
C GLY A 55 -9.10 42.26 25.62
N ASN A 56 -8.01 43.01 25.81
CA ASN A 56 -7.37 43.76 24.74
C ASN A 56 -6.41 42.86 23.95
N ALA A 57 -6.38 43.04 22.63
CA ALA A 57 -5.46 42.31 21.76
C ALA A 57 -4.01 42.77 21.99
N ILE A 58 -3.17 41.87 22.51
CA ILE A 58 -1.74 42.10 22.81
C ILE A 58 -0.80 41.48 21.77
N GLY A 59 -1.35 40.84 20.74
CA GLY A 59 -0.58 40.30 19.62
C GLY A 59 -1.23 39.06 19.01
N TRP A 60 -0.46 38.33 18.21
CA TRP A 60 -0.89 37.10 17.55
C TRP A 60 -0.19 35.89 18.16
N GLN A 61 -0.92 34.80 18.34
CA GLN A 61 -0.39 33.50 18.76
C GLN A 61 -0.79 32.42 17.76
N LEU A 62 0.08 31.43 17.56
CA LEU A 62 -0.20 30.30 16.67
C LEU A 62 -1.31 29.42 17.26
N ASN A 63 -2.31 29.11 16.46
CA ASN A 63 -3.35 28.14 16.74
C ASN A 63 -2.85 26.72 16.49
N GLY A 64 -2.17 26.15 17.49
CA GLY A 64 -1.64 24.78 17.37
C GLY A 64 -2.69 23.71 17.09
N GLU A 65 -3.96 23.93 17.44
CA GLU A 65 -5.05 22.98 17.15
C GLU A 65 -5.39 22.98 15.66
N HIS A 66 -5.52 24.16 15.05
CA HIS A 66 -5.86 24.26 13.63
C HIS A 66 -4.79 23.63 12.73
N VAL A 67 -3.53 23.94 12.98
CA VAL A 67 -2.39 23.35 12.25
C VAL A 67 -2.38 21.82 12.37
N GLN A 68 -2.58 21.30 13.60
CA GLN A 68 -2.63 19.85 13.82
C GLN A 68 -3.85 19.19 13.17
N ARG A 69 -5.00 19.88 13.13
CA ARG A 69 -6.20 19.39 12.47
C ARG A 69 -6.01 19.31 10.96
N SER A 70 -5.39 20.31 10.33
CA SER A 70 -5.05 20.29 8.90
C SER A 70 -4.09 19.15 8.59
N ARG A 71 -3.04 18.97 9.41
CA ARG A 71 -2.15 17.80 9.30
C ARG A 71 -2.89 16.47 9.40
N LEU A 72 -3.76 16.30 10.40
CA LEU A 72 -4.55 15.07 10.57
C LEU A 72 -5.48 14.81 9.38
N ARG A 73 -6.10 15.86 8.80
CA ARG A 73 -6.94 15.76 7.59
C ARG A 73 -6.15 15.27 6.38
N ILE A 74 -4.93 15.78 6.19
CA ILE A 74 -4.00 15.38 5.14
C ILE A 74 -3.59 13.92 5.33
N ASP A 75 -3.15 13.54 6.53
CA ASP A 75 -2.66 12.19 6.81
C ASP A 75 -3.77 11.14 6.67
N THR A 76 -4.98 11.45 7.14
CA THR A 76 -6.15 10.57 7.00
C THR A 76 -6.52 10.36 5.52
N ARG A 77 -6.47 11.42 4.70
CA ARG A 77 -6.75 11.33 3.26
C ARG A 77 -5.68 10.53 2.53
N LYS A 78 -4.39 10.77 2.81
CA LYS A 78 -3.27 9.99 2.24
C LYS A 78 -3.40 8.51 2.58
N TRP A 79 -3.67 8.18 3.84
CA TRP A 79 -3.88 6.79 4.25
C TRP A 79 -5.08 6.16 3.56
N TYR A 80 -6.20 6.88 3.45
CA TYR A 80 -7.38 6.37 2.76
C TYR A 80 -7.12 6.13 1.27
N LEU A 81 -6.49 7.09 0.58
CA LEU A 81 -6.12 6.99 -0.84
C LEU A 81 -5.20 5.80 -1.13
N SER A 82 -4.22 5.53 -0.26
CA SER A 82 -3.32 4.39 -0.42
C SER A 82 -4.03 3.04 -0.32
N LYS A 83 -5.18 2.97 0.37
CA LYS A 83 -6.01 1.75 0.49
C LYS A 83 -6.99 1.58 -0.66
N ILE A 84 -7.60 2.66 -1.16
CA ILE A 84 -8.63 2.57 -2.20
C ILE A 84 -8.06 2.58 -3.62
N MET A 85 -6.89 3.20 -3.83
CA MET A 85 -6.19 3.26 -5.12
C MET A 85 -4.70 2.92 -4.96
N PRO A 86 -4.36 1.69 -4.50
CA PRO A 86 -2.99 1.30 -4.20
C PRO A 86 -2.06 1.36 -5.42
N LYS A 87 -2.59 1.22 -6.65
CA LYS A 87 -1.78 1.30 -7.87
C LYS A 87 -1.22 2.71 -8.12
N LYS A 88 -1.98 3.76 -7.76
CA LYS A 88 -1.63 5.16 -8.02
C LYS A 88 -1.02 5.85 -6.78
N TYR A 89 -1.59 5.60 -5.60
CA TYR A 89 -1.22 6.27 -4.34
C TYR A 89 -0.66 5.31 -3.28
N GLY A 90 -0.44 4.04 -3.61
CA GLY A 90 0.21 3.11 -2.71
C GLY A 90 1.72 3.33 -2.66
N ASP A 91 2.33 2.99 -1.52
CA ASP A 91 3.77 3.07 -1.34
C ASP A 91 4.46 2.10 -2.30
N ARG A 92 5.36 2.63 -3.14
CA ARG A 92 6.19 1.82 -4.03
C ARG A 92 7.48 1.46 -3.33
N ILE A 93 7.64 0.19 -2.97
CA ILE A 93 8.88 -0.33 -2.41
C ILE A 93 9.71 -0.89 -3.56
N GLN A 94 10.77 -0.18 -3.95
CA GLN A 94 11.76 -0.69 -4.90
C GLN A 94 12.83 -1.45 -4.13
N HIS A 95 12.97 -2.75 -4.39
CA HIS A 95 14.10 -3.54 -3.89
C HIS A 95 15.18 -3.56 -4.97
N ASP A 96 16.33 -2.96 -4.67
CA ASP A 96 17.54 -3.17 -5.47
C ASP A 96 18.26 -4.40 -4.92
N GLN A 97 18.13 -5.52 -5.63
CA GLN A 97 18.81 -6.76 -5.27
C GLN A 97 20.00 -6.93 -6.21
N THR A 98 21.18 -6.53 -5.74
CA THR A 98 22.44 -6.94 -6.35
C THR A 98 22.65 -8.41 -6.03
N ILE A 99 22.19 -9.29 -6.92
CA ILE A 99 22.57 -10.70 -6.87
C ILE A 99 24.00 -10.77 -7.36
N THR A 100 24.95 -10.74 -6.43
CA THR A 100 26.29 -11.24 -6.71
C THR A 100 26.14 -12.75 -6.85
N LEU A 101 25.94 -13.20 -8.09
CA LEU A 101 26.30 -14.55 -8.47
C LEU A 101 27.81 -14.61 -8.23
N ALA A 102 28.22 -15.06 -7.04
CA ALA A 102 29.49 -15.73 -6.96
C ALA A 102 29.34 -16.88 -7.94
N ASP A 103 30.02 -16.78 -9.08
CA ASP A 103 30.24 -17.92 -9.96
C ASP A 103 30.58 -19.07 -9.03
N ARG A 104 29.65 -20.03 -8.87
CA ARG A 104 30.05 -21.33 -8.36
C ARG A 104 31.13 -21.73 -9.34
N SER A 105 32.34 -21.93 -8.86
CA SER A 105 33.40 -22.35 -9.77
C SER A 105 32.91 -23.62 -10.48
N ASP A 106 33.32 -23.79 -11.73
CA ASP A 106 32.95 -24.98 -12.50
C ASP A 106 33.23 -26.27 -11.70
N ASP A 107 34.26 -26.26 -10.83
CA ASP A 107 34.57 -27.33 -9.87
C ASP A 107 33.44 -27.67 -8.87
N ASP A 108 32.72 -26.66 -8.37
CA ASP A 108 31.60 -26.86 -7.44
C ASP A 108 30.35 -27.39 -8.17
N ILE A 109 30.19 -27.02 -9.45
CA ILE A 109 29.15 -27.54 -10.33
C ILE A 109 29.46 -29.01 -10.67
N ASP A 110 30.71 -29.30 -11.02
CA ASP A 110 31.20 -30.64 -11.39
C ASP A 110 31.12 -31.61 -10.21
N LYS A 111 31.52 -31.21 -8.99
CA LYS A 111 31.34 -32.02 -7.78
C LYS A 111 29.89 -32.39 -7.57
N ARG A 112 28.95 -31.46 -7.79
CA ARG A 112 27.53 -31.71 -7.58
C ARG A 112 26.93 -32.62 -8.66
N ILE A 113 27.37 -32.47 -9.91
CA ILE A 113 27.01 -33.39 -10.99
C ILE A 113 27.50 -34.81 -10.66
N MET A 114 28.73 -34.95 -10.16
CA MET A 114 29.33 -36.23 -9.80
C MET A 114 28.63 -36.89 -8.60
N GLU A 115 28.23 -36.11 -7.59
CA GLU A 115 27.42 -36.59 -6.45
C GLU A 115 26.06 -37.11 -6.90
N LEU A 116 25.40 -36.43 -7.83
CA LEU A 116 24.08 -36.83 -8.35
C LEU A 116 24.15 -38.05 -9.26
N THR A 117 25.20 -38.15 -10.09
CA THR A 117 25.43 -39.36 -10.92
C THR A 117 25.77 -40.56 -10.04
N ASN A 118 26.63 -40.40 -9.03
CA ASN A 118 26.93 -41.49 -8.10
C ASN A 118 25.72 -41.89 -7.23
N GLY A 119 24.86 -40.94 -6.85
CA GLY A 119 23.61 -41.21 -6.15
C GLY A 119 22.55 -41.93 -7.01
N GLN A 120 22.51 -41.69 -8.33
CA GLN A 120 21.61 -42.42 -9.25
C GLN A 120 22.11 -43.83 -9.58
N VAL A 121 23.43 -44.04 -9.66
CA VAL A 121 24.02 -45.36 -9.94
C VAL A 121 23.81 -46.35 -8.79
N ALA A 122 23.77 -45.88 -7.54
CA ALA A 122 23.51 -46.73 -6.38
C ALA A 122 22.05 -47.25 -6.30
N VAL A 123 21.08 -46.56 -6.93
CA VAL A 123 19.66 -46.98 -6.93
C VAL A 123 19.37 -47.92 -8.11
N ALA A 124 20.15 -47.87 -9.18
CA ALA A 124 19.93 -48.69 -10.38
C ALA A 124 20.60 -50.09 -10.33
N SER A 125 21.33 -50.43 -9.28
CA SER A 125 22.15 -51.66 -9.20
C SER A 125 21.68 -52.70 -8.16
N GLY A 126 20.50 -52.51 -7.56
CA GLY A 126 19.91 -53.49 -6.66
C GLY A 126 18.42 -53.62 -6.89
N ASP A 127 18.00 -54.41 -7.87
CA ASP A 127 16.69 -55.11 -7.92
C ASP A 127 16.56 -55.98 -9.21
N ASP A 128 17.57 -56.80 -9.52
CA ASP A 128 17.45 -57.87 -10.54
C ASP A 128 18.00 -59.20 -9.98
N GLN A 129 17.24 -59.81 -9.06
CA GLN A 129 17.32 -61.24 -8.75
C GLN A 129 15.90 -61.82 -8.83
N GLU A 130 15.51 -62.30 -10.01
CA GLU A 130 14.39 -63.22 -10.17
C GLU A 130 14.75 -64.58 -9.54
N PRO A 131 13.87 -65.21 -8.74
CA PRO A 131 14.09 -66.57 -8.25
C PRO A 131 13.73 -67.61 -9.33
N GLU A 132 14.64 -68.56 -9.55
CA GLU A 132 14.36 -69.78 -10.32
C GLU A 132 13.50 -70.79 -9.53
N ASP A 133 12.69 -71.51 -10.31
CA ASP A 133 11.80 -72.67 -10.06
C ASP A 133 10.45 -72.49 -9.33
#